data_AF-A0A644XS37-F1
#
_entry.id   AF-A0A644XS37-F1
#
_cell.length_a   1.000
_cell.length_b   1.000
_cell.length_c   1.000
_cell.angle_alpha   90.00
_cell.angle_beta   90.00
_cell.angle_gamma   90.00
#
_symmetry.space_group_name_H-M   'P 1'
#
loop_
_entity.id
_entity.type
_entity.pdbx_description
1 polymer ?
#
loop_
_entity_poly.entity_id
_entity_poly.type
_entity_poly.pdbx_seq_one_letter_code
_entity_poly.pdbx_strand_id
1 'polypeptide(L)'
;MVILITFILTTKTVFGRNIFAYGSNVEAARLSGINTAKVTLSVYAMSGLLSGIAGILMTSRLGNGIPTAGQGYEMDAIASAVVGGASLSGGSGTILGTVLGALLISLIQNGGNLLGINAFILQIIVGVLIVGSVWIDQKRKNVKS
;
A
#
# COMPACT_ATOMS: atom_id res chain seq x y z
N MET A 1 -0.89 0.13 -16.67
CA MET A 1 -2.37 0.24 -16.70
C MET A 1 -2.98 0.39 -15.31
N VAL A 2 -2.71 -0.53 -14.36
CA VAL A 2 -3.26 -0.47 -12.99
C VAL A 2 -2.96 0.84 -12.26
N ILE A 3 -1.71 1.33 -12.33
CA ILE A 3 -1.29 2.60 -11.68
C ILE A 3 -2.11 3.80 -12.18
N LEU A 4 -2.38 3.87 -13.49
CA LEU A 4 -3.12 4.95 -14.13
C LEU A 4 -4.60 4.93 -13.72
N ILE A 5 -5.20 3.74 -13.65
CA ILE A 5 -6.59 3.53 -13.23
C ILE A 5 -6.77 3.94 -11.77
N THR A 6 -5.90 3.46 -10.88
CA THR A 6 -5.94 3.81 -9.45
C THR A 6 -5.67 5.31 -9.23
N PHE A 7 -4.75 5.91 -10.00
CA PHE A 7 -4.48 7.35 -9.94
C PHE A 7 -5.71 8.20 -10.31
N ILE A 8 -6.40 7.85 -11.40
CA ILE A 8 -7.61 8.58 -11.82
C ILE A 8 -8.74 8.38 -10.79
N LEU A 9 -8.95 7.15 -10.32
CA LEU A 9 -9.97 6.84 -9.32
C LEU A 9 -9.76 7.63 -8.03
N THR A 10 -8.54 7.70 -7.50
CA THR A 10 -8.32 8.37 -6.22
C THR A 10 -8.23 9.89 -6.33
N THR A 11 -7.68 10.43 -7.43
CA THR A 11 -7.39 11.87 -7.53
C THR A 11 -8.53 12.67 -8.16
N LYS A 12 -9.38 12.04 -8.99
CA LYS A 12 -10.41 12.72 -9.79
C LYS A 12 -11.84 12.34 -9.41
N THR A 13 -12.06 11.37 -8.53
CA THR A 13 -13.43 10.91 -8.20
C THR A 13 -13.84 11.21 -6.77
N VAL A 14 -15.16 11.32 -6.56
CA VAL A 14 -15.79 11.46 -5.23
C VAL A 14 -15.43 10.27 -4.32
N PHE A 15 -15.22 9.09 -4.92
CA PHE A 15 -14.82 7.88 -4.19
C PHE A 15 -13.47 8.05 -3.48
N GLY A 16 -12.47 8.60 -4.16
CA GLY A 16 -11.17 8.89 -3.55
C GLY A 16 -11.27 9.86 -2.37
N ARG A 17 -12.08 10.91 -2.51
CA ARG A 17 -12.31 11.90 -1.44
C ARG A 17 -12.99 11.27 -0.22
N ASN A 18 -13.94 10.36 -0.43
CA ASN A 18 -14.61 9.62 0.63
C ASN A 18 -13.64 8.67 1.37
N ILE A 19 -12.67 8.08 0.67
CA ILE A 19 -11.62 7.24 1.28
C ILE A 19 -10.72 8.07 2.20
N PHE A 20 -10.25 9.25 1.75
CA PHE A 20 -9.43 10.12 2.59
C PHE A 20 -10.20 10.66 3.80
N ALA A 21 -11.46 11.03 3.63
CA ALA A 21 -12.32 11.46 4.72
C ALA A 21 -12.52 10.35 5.76
N TYR A 22 -12.81 9.12 5.31
CA TYR A 22 -12.91 7.94 6.18
C TYR A 22 -11.61 7.66 6.93
N GLY A 23 -10.46 7.75 6.24
CA GLY A 23 -9.15 7.51 6.86
C GLY A 23 -8.73 8.57 7.87
N SER A 24 -9.22 9.81 7.75
CA SER A 24 -8.89 10.89 8.70
C SER A 24 -9.67 10.75 10.00
N ASN A 25 -10.99 10.61 9.91
CA ASN A 25 -11.85 10.36 11.07
C ASN A 25 -13.15 9.66 10.62
N VAL A 26 -13.32 8.41 11.06
CA VAL A 26 -14.47 7.58 10.71
C VAL A 26 -15.80 8.16 11.22
N GLU A 27 -15.81 8.71 12.43
CA GLU A 27 -17.02 9.30 13.02
C GLU A 27 -17.41 10.59 12.29
N ALA A 28 -16.43 11.45 11.99
CA ALA A 28 -16.67 12.68 11.23
C ALA A 28 -17.17 12.38 9.81
N ALA A 29 -16.62 11.35 9.15
CA ALA A 29 -17.10 10.90 7.85
C ALA A 29 -18.56 10.42 7.91
N ARG A 30 -18.93 9.67 8.96
CA ARG A 30 -20.31 9.21 9.17
C ARG A 30 -21.27 10.37 9.41
N LEU A 31 -20.88 11.36 10.23
CA LEU A 31 -21.65 12.57 10.49
C LEU A 31 -21.80 13.46 9.23
N SER A 32 -20.83 13.40 8.33
CA SER A 32 -20.86 14.13 7.04
C SER A 32 -21.70 13.43 5.96
N GLY A 33 -22.49 12.40 6.31
CA GLY A 33 -23.33 11.67 5.37
C GLY A 33 -22.61 10.65 4.48
N ILE A 34 -21.32 10.37 4.74
CA ILE A 34 -20.57 9.35 4.00
C ILE A 34 -20.95 7.97 4.55
N ASN A 35 -21.44 7.09 3.68
CA ASN A 35 -21.71 5.71 4.05
C ASN A 35 -20.38 4.94 4.17
N THR A 36 -19.85 4.88 5.39
CA THR A 36 -18.57 4.25 5.72
C THR A 36 -18.53 2.76 5.38
N ALA A 37 -19.66 2.06 5.51
CA ALA A 37 -19.78 0.65 5.16
C ALA A 37 -19.62 0.42 3.64
N LYS A 38 -20.26 1.26 2.81
CA LYS A 38 -20.08 1.21 1.35
C LYS A 38 -18.64 1.52 0.94
N VAL A 39 -18.02 2.54 1.54
CA VAL A 39 -16.61 2.87 1.25
C VAL A 39 -15.69 1.69 1.57
N THR A 40 -15.84 1.09 2.75
CA THR A 40 -15.04 -0.06 3.18
C THR A 40 -15.23 -1.25 2.24
N LEU A 41 -16.49 -1.59 1.91
CA LEU A 41 -16.81 -2.68 1.00
C LEU A 41 -16.20 -2.48 -0.39
N SER A 42 -16.32 -1.27 -0.94
CA SER A 42 -15.75 -0.95 -2.26
C SER A 42 -14.23 -1.03 -2.27
N VAL A 43 -13.54 -0.58 -1.22
CA VAL A 43 -12.08 -0.69 -1.11
C VAL A 43 -11.63 -2.15 -1.06
N TYR A 44 -12.29 -2.97 -0.23
CA TYR A 44 -12.01 -4.40 -0.16
C TYR A 44 -12.30 -5.13 -1.48
N ALA A 45 -13.42 -4.81 -2.13
CA ALA A 45 -13.77 -5.38 -3.43
C ALA A 45 -12.73 -5.03 -4.51
N MET A 46 -12.26 -3.78 -4.56
CA MET A 46 -11.20 -3.37 -5.48
C MET A 46 -9.86 -4.06 -5.16
N SER A 47 -9.50 -4.18 -3.88
CA SER A 47 -8.29 -4.90 -3.46
C SER A 47 -8.34 -6.38 -3.86
N GLY A 48 -9.49 -7.03 -3.68
CA GLY A 48 -9.70 -8.42 -4.09
C GLY A 48 -9.62 -8.61 -5.59
N LEU A 49 -10.25 -7.73 -6.37
CA LEU A 49 -10.20 -7.75 -7.83
C LEU A 49 -8.75 -7.57 -8.34
N LEU A 50 -8.02 -6.59 -7.79
CA LEU A 50 -6.62 -6.34 -8.16
C LEU A 50 -5.71 -7.50 -7.78
N SER A 51 -5.91 -8.09 -6.58
CA SER A 51 -5.16 -9.26 -6.13
C SER A 51 -5.43 -10.49 -7.00
N GLY A 52 -6.68 -10.69 -7.42
CA GLY A 52 -7.06 -11.76 -8.36
C GLY A 52 -6.35 -11.61 -9.72
N ILE A 53 -6.35 -10.41 -10.29
CA ILE A 53 -5.63 -10.12 -11.54
C ILE A 53 -4.12 -10.35 -11.36
N ALA A 54 -3.54 -9.90 -10.24
CA ALA A 54 -2.13 -10.12 -9.93
C ALA A 54 -1.79 -11.62 -9.80
N GLY A 55 -2.65 -12.41 -9.17
CA GLY A 55 -2.49 -13.86 -9.03
C GLY A 55 -2.54 -14.59 -10.38
N ILE A 56 -3.44 -14.19 -11.28
CA ILE A 56 -3.51 -14.75 -12.65
C ILE A 56 -2.21 -14.45 -13.41
N LEU A 57 -1.72 -13.20 -13.35
CA LEU A 57 -0.47 -12.80 -13.99
C LEU A 57 0.73 -13.55 -13.41
N MET A 58 0.76 -13.74 -12.09
CA MET A 58 1.82 -14.48 -11.42
C MET A 58 1.84 -15.95 -11.83
N THR A 59 0.67 -16.60 -11.84
CA THR A 59 0.53 -18.00 -12.26
C THR A 59 0.95 -18.18 -13.72
N SER A 60 0.57 -17.23 -14.60
CA SER A 60 1.01 -17.22 -15.99
C SER A 60 2.52 -17.08 -16.16
N ARG A 61 3.21 -16.40 -15.23
CA ARG A 61 4.66 -16.21 -15.28
C ARG A 61 5.43 -17.42 -14.77
N LEU A 62 4.98 -18.03 -13.67
CA LEU A 62 5.66 -19.19 -13.07
C LEU A 62 5.34 -20.50 -13.80
N GLY A 63 4.21 -20.59 -14.52
CA GLY A 63 3.75 -21.80 -15.20
C GLY A 63 3.25 -22.90 -14.26
N ASN A 64 3.29 -22.66 -12.95
CA ASN A 64 2.80 -23.54 -11.89
C ASN A 64 2.25 -22.72 -10.71
N GLY A 65 1.26 -23.29 -10.02
CA GLY A 65 0.64 -22.69 -8.84
C GLY A 65 1.44 -23.01 -7.58
N ILE A 66 2.57 -22.34 -7.36
CA ILE A 66 3.33 -22.49 -6.11
C ILE A 66 2.66 -21.65 -5.02
N PRO A 67 2.17 -22.24 -3.91
CA PRO A 67 1.44 -21.51 -2.87
C PRO A 67 2.32 -20.49 -2.12
N THR A 68 3.64 -20.68 -2.12
CA THR A 68 4.59 -19.74 -1.51
C THR A 68 4.93 -18.55 -2.40
N ALA A 69 4.45 -18.52 -3.65
CA ALA A 69 4.79 -17.48 -4.60
C ALA A 69 4.38 -16.08 -4.13
N GLY A 70 3.28 -15.95 -3.37
CA GLY A 70 2.81 -14.67 -2.83
C GLY A 70 3.36 -14.30 -1.45
N GLN A 71 4.15 -15.16 -0.80
CA GLN A 71 4.67 -14.89 0.55
C GLN A 71 5.57 -13.65 0.55
N GLY A 72 5.30 -12.71 1.46
CA GLY A 72 6.05 -11.47 1.58
C GLY A 72 5.54 -10.31 0.73
N TYR A 73 4.67 -10.56 -0.26
CA TYR A 73 4.11 -9.49 -1.09
C TYR A 73 3.18 -8.56 -0.29
N GLU A 74 2.52 -9.08 0.74
CA GLU A 74 1.78 -8.26 1.71
C GLU A 74 2.71 -7.28 2.42
N MET A 75 3.89 -7.73 2.83
CA MET A 75 4.87 -6.91 3.54
C MET A 75 5.44 -5.84 2.60
N ASP A 76 5.75 -6.21 1.36
CA ASP A 76 6.24 -5.28 0.35
C ASP A 76 5.21 -4.25 -0.05
N ALA A 77 3.93 -4.63 -0.13
CA ALA A 77 2.84 -3.71 -0.41
C ALA A 77 2.70 -2.66 0.70
N ILE A 78 2.76 -3.08 1.97
CA ILE A 78 2.74 -2.18 3.13
C ILE A 78 3.98 -1.29 3.13
N ALA A 79 5.17 -1.86 2.95
CA ALA A 79 6.42 -1.11 2.92
C ALA A 79 6.42 -0.03 1.82
N SER A 80 5.97 -0.39 0.63
CA SER A 80 5.87 0.52 -0.51
C SER A 80 4.92 1.68 -0.25
N ALA A 81 3.77 1.41 0.36
CA ALA A 81 2.80 2.44 0.71
C ALA A 81 3.34 3.41 1.77
N VAL A 82 3.93 2.87 2.84
CA VAL A 82 4.40 3.63 4.00
C VAL A 82 5.66 4.43 3.68
N VAL A 83 6.65 3.80 3.04
CA VAL A 83 7.86 4.51 2.56
C VAL A 83 7.49 5.57 1.53
N GLY A 84 6.45 5.30 0.72
CA GLY A 84 5.84 6.27 -0.19
C GLY A 84 5.09 7.42 0.47
N GLY A 85 4.98 7.45 1.80
CA GLY A 85 4.36 8.53 2.55
C GLY A 85 2.86 8.38 2.81
N ALA A 86 2.30 7.17 2.65
CA ALA A 86 0.97 6.88 3.18
C ALA A 86 1.03 6.71 4.70
N SER A 87 0.13 7.40 5.43
CA SER A 87 0.06 7.26 6.88
C SER A 87 -0.68 5.98 7.25
N LEU A 88 -0.07 5.19 8.13
CA LEU A 88 -0.70 4.01 8.74
C LEU A 88 -1.87 4.38 9.66
N SER A 89 -1.90 5.63 10.15
CA SER A 89 -3.00 6.15 10.94
C SER A 89 -4.18 6.65 10.09
N GLY A 90 -4.04 6.63 8.76
CA GLY A 90 -5.08 7.03 7.81
C GLY A 90 -5.14 8.54 7.50
N GLY A 91 -5.89 8.86 6.44
CA GLY A 91 -6.25 10.25 6.09
C GLY A 91 -5.18 11.03 5.32
N SER A 92 -4.03 10.42 5.01
CA SER A 92 -2.96 11.07 4.25
C SER A 92 -2.14 10.05 3.45
N GLY A 93 -1.77 10.44 2.23
CA GLY A 93 -0.99 9.62 1.32
C GLY A 93 -1.24 10.01 -0.14
N THR A 94 -0.27 9.72 -1.02
CA THR A 94 -0.44 9.94 -2.46
C THR A 94 -0.07 8.70 -3.23
N ILE A 95 -0.77 8.44 -4.33
CA ILE A 95 -0.48 7.29 -5.19
C ILE A 95 0.91 7.41 -5.80
N LEU A 96 1.31 8.61 -6.21
CA LEU A 96 2.65 8.85 -6.74
C LEU A 96 3.72 8.51 -5.70
N GLY A 97 3.52 8.89 -4.44
CA GLY A 97 4.36 8.48 -3.33
C GLY A 97 4.45 6.97 -3.19
N THR A 98 3.33 6.26 -3.18
CA THR A 98 3.29 4.79 -3.11
C THR A 98 3.98 4.12 -4.30
N VAL A 99 3.85 4.65 -5.51
CA VAL A 99 4.54 4.12 -6.70
C VAL A 99 6.05 4.31 -6.59
N LEU A 100 6.50 5.48 -6.14
CA LEU A 100 7.93 5.72 -5.88
C LEU A 100 8.46 4.82 -4.76
N GLY A 101 7.67 4.60 -3.70
CA GLY A 101 7.98 3.65 -2.64
C GLY A 101 8.09 2.22 -3.18
N ALA A 102 7.18 1.79 -4.04
CA ALA A 102 7.23 0.47 -4.67
C ALA A 102 8.45 0.28 -5.57
N LEU A 103 8.85 1.33 -6.29
CA LEU A 103 10.09 1.33 -7.07
C LEU A 103 11.32 1.19 -6.16
N LEU A 104 11.37 1.92 -5.04
CA LEU A 104 12.47 1.82 -4.06
C LEU A 104 12.56 0.42 -3.46
N ILE A 105 11.44 -0.14 -2.99
CA ILE A 105 11.41 -1.51 -2.43
C ILE A 105 11.83 -2.52 -3.50
N SER A 106 11.34 -2.39 -4.73
CA SER A 106 11.73 -3.25 -5.84
C SER A 106 13.23 -3.16 -6.14
N LEU A 107 13.81 -1.94 -6.10
CA LEU A 107 15.25 -1.74 -6.28
C LEU A 107 16.05 -2.39 -5.15
N ILE A 108 15.61 -2.26 -3.89
CA ILE A 108 16.29 -2.86 -2.75
C ILE A 108 16.28 -4.39 -2.87
N GLN A 109 15.15 -4.98 -3.24
CA GLN A 109 15.05 -6.42 -3.40
C GLN A 109 15.87 -6.94 -4.58
N ASN A 110 15.72 -6.33 -5.76
CA ASN A 110 16.47 -6.77 -6.94
C ASN A 110 17.97 -6.50 -6.78
N GLY A 111 18.34 -5.34 -6.26
CA GLY A 111 19.74 -4.97 -6.00
C GLY A 111 20.38 -5.85 -4.94
N GLY A 112 19.69 -6.11 -3.82
CA GLY A 112 20.18 -7.01 -2.79
C GLY A 112 20.31 -8.45 -3.27
N ASN A 113 19.37 -8.93 -4.10
CA ASN A 113 19.44 -10.25 -4.71
C ASN A 113 20.66 -10.38 -5.64
N LEU A 114 20.91 -9.38 -6.49
CA LEU A 114 22.09 -9.34 -7.38
C LEU A 114 23.41 -9.30 -6.62
N LEU A 115 23.43 -8.67 -5.44
CA LEU A 115 24.58 -8.64 -4.54
C LEU A 115 24.74 -9.93 -3.71
N GLY A 116 23.86 -10.92 -3.90
CA GLY A 116 23.89 -12.19 -3.16
C GLY A 116 23.47 -12.06 -1.69
N ILE A 117 22.78 -10.98 -1.31
CA ILE A 117 22.27 -10.78 0.04
C ILE A 117 21.15 -11.79 0.31
N ASN A 118 21.20 -12.42 1.48
CA ASN A 118 20.20 -13.39 1.90
C ASN A 118 18.80 -12.73 1.99
N ALA A 119 17.77 -13.41 1.46
CA ALA A 119 16.39 -12.94 1.48
C ALA A 119 15.87 -12.61 2.89
N PHE A 120 16.33 -13.35 3.90
CA PHE A 120 16.00 -13.09 5.31
C PHE A 120 16.51 -11.72 5.79
N ILE A 121 17.73 -11.34 5.38
CA ILE A 121 18.30 -10.03 5.71
C ILE A 121 17.52 -8.92 4.99
N LEU A 122 17.13 -9.13 3.73
CA LEU A 122 16.28 -8.19 3.01
C LEU A 122 14.94 -7.98 3.71
N GLN A 123 14.31 -9.05 4.19
CA GLN A 123 13.06 -8.96 4.94
C GLN A 123 13.22 -8.18 6.26
N ILE A 124 14.33 -8.36 6.98
CA ILE A 124 14.67 -7.55 8.16
C ILE A 124 14.80 -6.07 7.78
N ILE A 125 15.51 -5.75 6.70
CA ILE A 125 15.69 -4.37 6.22
C ILE A 125 14.32 -3.73 5.92
N VAL A 126 13.45 -4.43 5.21
CA VAL A 126 12.10 -3.95 4.90
C VAL A 126 11.29 -3.72 6.19
N GLY A 127 11.40 -4.63 7.17
CA GLY A 127 10.74 -4.47 8.48
C GLY A 127 11.23 -3.23 9.24
N VAL A 128 12.55 -3.00 9.27
CA VAL A 128 13.15 -1.82 9.88
C VAL A 128 12.68 -0.55 9.17
N LEU A 129 12.57 -0.55 7.84
CA LEU A 129 12.05 0.59 7.07
C LEU A 129 10.60 0.93 7.43
N ILE A 130 9.74 -0.07 7.61
CA ILE A 130 8.34 0.14 8.05
C ILE A 130 8.33 0.77 9.44
N VAL A 131 9.03 0.18 10.41
CA VAL A 131 9.06 0.67 11.80
C VAL A 131 9.62 2.09 11.88
N GLY A 132 10.73 2.36 11.17
CA GLY A 132 11.33 3.68 11.09
C GLY A 132 10.39 4.72 10.47
N SER A 133 9.67 4.36 9.41
CA SER A 133 8.70 5.23 8.77
C SER A 133 7.52 5.55 9.69
N VAL A 134 6.99 4.56 10.42
CA VAL A 134 5.92 4.76 11.42
C VAL A 134 6.35 5.67 12.54
N TRP A 135 7.57 5.48 13.04
CA TRP A 135 8.10 6.31 14.12
C TRP A 135 8.22 7.78 13.71
N ILE A 136 8.64 8.04 12.47
CA ILE A 136 8.67 9.40 11.89
C ILE A 136 7.24 9.94 11.71
N ASP A 137 6.31 9.12 11.23
CA ASP A 137 4.90 9.51 11.06
C ASP A 137 4.25 9.93 12.39
N GLN A 138 4.44 9.14 13.45
CA GLN A 138 3.96 9.46 14.80
C GLN A 138 4.55 10.76 15.34
N LYS A 139 5.88 10.96 15.20
CA LYS A 139 6.52 12.21 15.63
C LYS A 139 5.96 13.43 14.89
N ARG A 140 5.75 13.33 13.58
CA ARG A 140 5.16 14.43 12.79
C ARG A 140 3.74 14.78 13.23
N LYS A 141 2.96 13.79 13.66
CA LYS A 141 1.59 13.99 14.15
C LYS A 141 1.57 14.69 15.51
N ASN A 142 2.44 14.27 16.44
CA ASN A 142 2.56 14.89 17.77
C ASN A 142 3.04 16.34 17.74
N VAL A 143 3.77 16.76 16.70
CA VAL A 143 4.21 18.16 16.53
C VAL A 143 3.07 19.06 15.99
N LYS A 144 1.99 18.49 15.46
CA LYS A 144 0.84 19.23 14.90
C LYS A 144 -0.42 19.21 15.80
N SER A 145 -0.37 18.54 16.96
CA SER A 145 -1.48 18.48 17.92
C SER A 145 -1.31 19.46 19.05
#